data_AF-A0A2V5ZY79-F1
#
_entry.id   AF-A0A2V5ZY79-F1
#
_cell.length_a   1.000
_cell.length_b   1.000
_cell.length_c   1.000
_cell.angle_alpha   90.00
_cell.angle_beta   90.00
_cell.angle_gamma   90.00
#
_symmetry.space_group_name_H-M   'P 1'
#
loop_
_entity.id
_entity.type
_entity.pdbx_description
1 polymer ?
#
loop_
_entity_poly.entity_id
_entity_poly.type
_entity_poly.pdbx_seq_one_letter_code
_entity_poly.pdbx_strand_id
1 'polypeptide(L)'
;MQQILFEQYQIPLPPTDLEAIQSIVREQEILSSLATIEDHCDCLTWRRQAAHHGTQVCALFDRNILSDVLSLVRPASCGLLVQCSDRGRIGAAMMAFLQVSNVVIEPSSALYEAADSAPEELRLFRAADNVRPEIYADIALGRRDFLGRNDLPEYSSPLPIVDFHKPITGRKKFYIAVLKIAELELSKRSSVEKMEAFLRWTYDEFLFLPSAILLAASHLTDRRAGSLLKSLRTKDRAKALTNIRNAVWDLQVIQE
;
A
#
# COMPACT_ATOMS: atom_id res chain seq x y z
N MET A 1 -33.00 13.27 -1.46
CA MET A 1 -32.30 13.25 -2.76
C MET A 1 -31.00 12.41 -2.75
N GLN A 2 -30.70 11.66 -1.68
CA GLN A 2 -29.52 10.76 -1.59
C GLN A 2 -29.84 9.29 -1.94
N GLN A 3 -31.12 8.89 -1.95
CA GLN A 3 -31.54 7.52 -2.23
C GLN A 3 -31.46 7.12 -3.72
N ILE A 4 -31.40 8.08 -4.65
CA ILE A 4 -31.54 7.82 -6.10
C ILE A 4 -30.20 7.43 -6.76
N LEU A 5 -29.06 7.59 -6.09
CA LEU A 5 -27.73 7.33 -6.67
C LEU A 5 -27.17 5.93 -6.38
N PHE A 6 -27.75 5.18 -5.43
CA PHE A 6 -27.34 3.80 -5.15
C PHE A 6 -27.89 2.80 -6.19
N GLU A 7 -28.99 3.11 -6.88
CA GLU A 7 -29.64 2.17 -7.81
C GLU A 7 -28.83 1.89 -9.09
N GLN A 8 -27.86 2.74 -9.45
CA GLN A 8 -27.05 2.54 -10.68
C GLN A 8 -25.78 1.72 -10.48
N TYR A 9 -25.36 1.48 -9.23
CA TYR A 9 -24.18 0.67 -8.94
C TYR A 9 -24.60 -0.46 -8.01
N GLN A 10 -24.73 -1.69 -8.53
CA GLN A 10 -24.88 -2.87 -7.67
C GLN A 10 -23.61 -2.99 -6.82
N ILE A 11 -23.67 -2.47 -5.60
CA ILE A 11 -22.66 -2.62 -4.57
C ILE A 11 -23.10 -3.84 -3.75
N PRO A 12 -22.28 -4.90 -3.66
CA PRO A 12 -22.64 -6.15 -2.98
C PRO A 12 -22.56 -6.03 -1.45
N LEU A 13 -22.72 -4.84 -0.88
CA LEU A 13 -22.71 -4.61 0.56
C LEU A 13 -23.91 -3.73 0.97
N PRO A 14 -24.52 -3.98 2.14
CA PRO A 14 -25.47 -3.04 2.73
C PRO A 14 -24.84 -1.65 2.90
N PRO A 15 -25.60 -0.55 2.70
CA PRO A 15 -25.05 0.81 2.84
C PRO A 15 -24.36 1.08 4.19
N THR A 16 -24.92 0.54 5.28
CA THR A 16 -24.35 0.66 6.63
C THR A 16 -23.00 -0.04 6.77
N ASP A 17 -22.84 -1.20 6.14
CA ASP A 17 -21.58 -1.94 6.16
C ASP A 17 -20.54 -1.20 5.30
N LEU A 18 -20.94 -0.68 4.13
CA LEU A 18 -20.06 0.12 3.29
C LEU A 18 -19.53 1.35 4.03
N GLU A 19 -20.41 2.11 4.70
CA GLU A 19 -20.02 3.26 5.51
C GLU A 19 -19.02 2.88 6.62
N ALA A 20 -19.26 1.77 7.31
CA ALA A 20 -18.36 1.28 8.35
C ALA A 20 -16.99 0.86 7.79
N ILE A 21 -16.95 0.15 6.66
CA ILE A 21 -15.69 -0.24 5.99
C ILE A 21 -14.90 1.00 5.53
N GLN A 22 -15.56 1.97 4.91
CA GLN A 22 -14.92 3.23 4.50
C GLN A 22 -14.35 3.99 5.70
N SER A 23 -15.03 3.92 6.86
CA SER A 23 -14.56 4.56 8.09
C SER A 23 -13.30 3.88 8.62
N ILE A 24 -13.26 2.54 8.67
CA ILE A 24 -12.05 1.77 9.02
C ILE A 24 -10.88 2.16 8.12
N VAL A 25 -11.07 2.16 6.79
CA VAL A 25 -9.99 2.49 5.84
C VAL A 25 -9.49 3.93 6.03
N ARG A 26 -10.42 4.88 6.26
CA ARG A 26 -10.08 6.29 6.50
C ARG A 26 -9.31 6.49 7.80
N GLU A 27 -9.71 5.84 8.88
CA GLU A 27 -9.06 5.92 10.19
C GLU A 27 -7.64 5.34 10.20
N GLN A 28 -7.36 4.35 9.35
CA GLN A 28 -6.04 3.75 9.27
C GLN A 28 -5.06 4.58 8.41
N GLU A 29 -5.54 5.57 7.65
CA GLU A 29 -4.73 6.42 6.76
C GLU A 29 -3.81 5.62 5.81
N ILE A 30 -4.28 4.45 5.35
CA ILE A 30 -3.46 3.50 4.55
C ILE A 30 -3.40 3.91 3.08
N LEU A 31 -4.46 4.53 2.57
CA LEU A 31 -4.55 4.90 1.17
C LEU A 31 -3.87 6.23 0.91
N SER A 32 -3.15 6.29 -0.21
CA SER A 32 -2.56 7.52 -0.74
C SER A 32 -2.88 7.61 -2.22
N SER A 33 -3.37 8.77 -2.66
CA SER A 33 -3.70 9.04 -4.06
C SER A 33 -2.71 10.05 -4.64
N LEU A 34 -2.19 9.76 -5.83
CA LEU A 34 -1.40 10.72 -6.62
C LEU A 34 -2.27 11.78 -7.29
N ALA A 35 -3.56 11.51 -7.46
CA ALA A 35 -4.53 12.45 -8.01
C ALA A 35 -5.15 13.33 -6.89
N THR A 36 -5.42 14.59 -7.21
CA THR A 36 -6.20 15.52 -6.39
C THR A 36 -7.66 15.07 -6.36
N ILE A 37 -7.96 14.17 -5.42
CA ILE A 37 -9.27 13.58 -5.20
C ILE A 37 -9.77 14.01 -3.83
N GLU A 38 -11.02 14.48 -3.77
CA GLU A 38 -11.61 15.02 -2.53
C GLU A 38 -11.73 13.96 -1.43
N ASP A 39 -12.25 12.77 -1.75
CA ASP A 39 -12.28 11.63 -0.82
C ASP A 39 -11.91 10.33 -1.55
N HIS A 40 -10.68 9.87 -1.31
CA HIS A 40 -10.15 8.62 -1.85
C HIS A 40 -10.61 7.38 -1.05
N CYS A 41 -11.28 7.58 0.09
CA CYS A 41 -11.91 6.54 0.90
C CYS A 41 -13.44 6.44 0.64
N ASP A 42 -14.00 7.19 -0.32
CA ASP A 42 -15.36 6.99 -0.81
C ASP A 42 -15.35 6.02 -2.02
N CYS A 43 -16.05 4.90 -1.87
CA CYS A 43 -16.21 3.88 -2.90
C CYS A 43 -16.85 4.45 -4.17
N LEU A 44 -17.79 5.39 -4.04
CA LEU A 44 -18.47 5.98 -5.18
C LEU A 44 -17.54 6.84 -6.03
N THR A 45 -16.49 7.43 -5.44
CA THR A 45 -15.46 8.17 -6.18
C THR A 45 -14.88 7.32 -7.29
N TRP A 46 -14.44 6.10 -6.96
CA TRP A 46 -13.76 5.21 -7.91
C TRP A 46 -14.71 4.57 -8.91
N ARG A 47 -15.90 4.16 -8.47
CA ARG A 47 -16.91 3.61 -9.38
C ARG A 47 -17.38 4.63 -10.43
N ARG A 48 -17.55 5.89 -10.02
CA ARG A 48 -17.89 7.00 -10.93
C ARG A 48 -16.79 7.27 -11.93
N GLN A 49 -15.52 7.23 -11.53
CA GLN A 49 -14.39 7.37 -12.44
C GLN A 49 -14.44 6.31 -13.55
N ALA A 50 -14.61 5.05 -13.16
CA ALA A 50 -14.72 3.95 -14.12
C ALA A 50 -15.91 4.10 -15.08
N ALA A 51 -17.10 4.44 -14.55
CA ALA A 51 -18.32 4.52 -15.35
C ALA A 51 -18.39 5.75 -16.26
N HIS A 52 -17.95 6.92 -15.79
CA HIS A 52 -18.06 8.17 -16.56
C HIS A 52 -16.89 8.39 -17.52
N HIS A 53 -15.71 7.88 -17.19
CA HIS A 53 -14.49 8.17 -17.93
C HIS A 53 -13.85 6.93 -18.57
N GLY A 54 -14.39 5.73 -18.34
CA GLY A 54 -13.83 4.49 -18.87
C GLY A 54 -12.42 4.19 -18.34
N THR A 55 -12.05 4.77 -17.19
CA THR A 55 -10.73 4.63 -16.59
C THR A 55 -10.68 3.45 -15.64
N GLN A 56 -9.55 2.74 -15.60
CA GLN A 56 -9.31 1.71 -14.61
C GLN A 56 -8.41 2.27 -13.50
N VAL A 57 -8.87 2.19 -12.26
CA VAL A 57 -8.08 2.57 -11.09
C VAL A 57 -7.32 1.34 -10.60
N CYS A 58 -6.04 1.51 -10.34
CA CYS A 58 -5.17 0.46 -9.81
C CYS A 58 -4.66 0.85 -8.42
N ALA A 59 -4.83 -0.05 -7.45
CA ALA A 59 -4.22 0.04 -6.13
C ALA A 59 -2.95 -0.82 -6.11
N LEU A 60 -1.81 -0.17 -5.90
CA LEU A 60 -0.53 -0.84 -5.71
C LEU A 60 -0.36 -1.17 -4.23
N PHE A 61 -0.24 -2.45 -3.91
CA PHE A 61 0.00 -2.86 -2.52
C PHE A 61 1.47 -2.70 -2.16
N ASP A 62 1.69 -2.15 -0.96
CA ASP A 62 2.96 -2.25 -0.27
C ASP A 62 3.10 -3.63 0.42
N ARG A 63 4.27 -3.89 0.98
CA ARG A 63 4.51 -5.16 1.68
C ARG A 63 3.62 -5.38 2.90
N ASN A 64 3.27 -4.32 3.62
CA ASN A 64 2.52 -4.45 4.86
C ASN A 64 1.08 -4.86 4.58
N ILE A 65 0.41 -4.21 3.62
CA ILE A 65 -0.97 -4.52 3.26
C ILE A 65 -1.06 -5.90 2.60
N LEU A 66 -0.11 -6.27 1.75
CA LEU A 66 -0.05 -7.64 1.23
C LEU A 66 0.08 -8.66 2.37
N SER A 67 0.95 -8.40 3.36
CA SER A 67 1.14 -9.29 4.50
C SER A 67 -0.12 -9.40 5.37
N ASP A 68 -0.83 -8.30 5.58
CA ASP A 68 -2.09 -8.27 6.32
C ASP A 68 -3.16 -9.16 5.65
N VAL A 69 -3.30 -9.07 4.33
CA VAL A 69 -4.21 -9.94 3.56
C VAL A 69 -3.77 -11.40 3.61
N LEU A 70 -2.47 -11.67 3.41
CA LEU A 70 -1.94 -13.03 3.44
C LEU A 70 -2.06 -13.70 4.82
N SER A 71 -2.11 -12.91 5.91
CA SER A 71 -2.32 -13.42 7.26
C SER A 71 -3.68 -14.11 7.44
N LEU A 72 -4.69 -13.72 6.65
CA LEU A 72 -6.01 -14.37 6.59
C LEU A 72 -6.01 -15.59 5.68
N VAL A 73 -5.38 -15.44 4.51
CA VAL A 73 -5.54 -16.36 3.38
C VAL A 73 -4.66 -17.59 3.54
N ARG A 74 -3.45 -17.43 4.07
CA ARG A 74 -2.51 -18.54 4.25
C ARG A 74 -3.08 -19.64 5.17
N PRO A 75 -3.62 -19.34 6.36
CA PRO A 75 -4.30 -20.35 7.17
C PRO A 75 -5.47 -21.04 6.44
N ALA A 76 -6.34 -20.26 5.80
CA ALA A 76 -7.49 -20.76 5.07
C ALA A 76 -7.07 -21.73 3.94
N SER A 77 -5.98 -21.41 3.23
CA SER A 77 -5.42 -22.24 2.17
C SER A 77 -4.96 -23.60 2.68
N CYS A 78 -4.46 -23.68 3.91
CA CYS A 78 -4.07 -24.91 4.58
C CYS A 78 -5.24 -25.64 5.29
N GLY A 79 -6.48 -25.14 5.18
CA GLY A 79 -7.63 -25.69 5.90
C GLY A 79 -7.63 -25.38 7.40
N LEU A 80 -6.81 -24.43 7.85
CA LEU A 80 -6.70 -24.03 9.25
C LEU A 80 -7.65 -22.87 9.56
N LEU A 81 -8.35 -22.97 10.68
CA LEU A 81 -9.16 -21.88 11.24
C LEU A 81 -8.33 -21.13 12.28
N VAL A 82 -7.67 -20.07 11.83
CA VAL A 82 -6.86 -19.20 12.70
C VAL A 82 -7.62 -17.91 12.96
N GLN A 83 -7.71 -17.53 14.24
CA GLN A 83 -8.33 -16.28 14.63
C GLN A 83 -7.62 -15.09 13.98
N CYS A 84 -8.41 -14.21 13.39
CA CYS A 84 -7.97 -13.02 12.69
C CYS A 84 -7.32 -12.05 13.68
N SER A 85 -6.09 -11.63 13.36
CA SER A 85 -5.43 -10.54 14.07
C SER A 85 -6.05 -9.18 13.69
N ASP A 86 -5.77 -8.14 14.46
CA ASP A 86 -6.20 -6.77 14.13
C ASP A 86 -5.69 -6.33 12.76
N ARG A 87 -4.44 -6.69 12.42
CA ARG A 87 -3.84 -6.47 11.10
C ARG A 87 -4.58 -7.24 10.00
N GLY A 88 -4.95 -8.49 10.26
CA GLY A 88 -5.82 -9.25 9.36
C GLY A 88 -7.16 -8.56 9.11
N ARG A 89 -7.78 -7.98 10.14
CA ARG A 89 -9.07 -7.25 9.97
C ARG A 89 -8.90 -6.01 9.11
N ILE A 90 -7.79 -5.30 9.26
CA ILE A 90 -7.43 -4.16 8.39
C ILE A 90 -7.27 -4.65 6.94
N GLY A 91 -6.56 -5.77 6.72
CA GLY A 91 -6.43 -6.39 5.41
C GLY A 91 -7.79 -6.76 4.80
N ALA A 92 -8.71 -7.32 5.60
CA ALA A 92 -10.07 -7.61 5.17
C ALA A 92 -10.84 -6.34 4.80
N ALA A 93 -10.78 -5.28 5.63
CA ALA A 93 -11.44 -4.01 5.34
C ALA A 93 -10.95 -3.41 4.01
N MET A 94 -9.64 -3.48 3.76
CA MET A 94 -9.03 -3.01 2.52
C MET A 94 -9.51 -3.81 1.30
N MET A 95 -9.51 -5.14 1.39
CA MET A 95 -9.99 -6.00 0.29
C MET A 95 -11.47 -5.76 -0.01
N ALA A 96 -12.32 -5.70 1.03
CA ALA A 96 -13.73 -5.38 0.88
C ALA A 96 -13.91 -4.04 0.16
N PHE A 97 -13.24 -2.98 0.65
CA PHE A 97 -13.31 -1.64 0.08
C PHE A 97 -12.88 -1.60 -1.40
N LEU A 98 -11.72 -2.15 -1.74
CA LEU A 98 -11.18 -2.07 -3.10
C LEU A 98 -12.02 -2.86 -4.11
N GLN A 99 -12.46 -4.07 -3.72
CA GLN A 99 -13.33 -4.89 -4.56
C GLN A 99 -14.67 -4.21 -4.83
N VAL A 100 -15.34 -3.66 -3.80
CA VAL A 100 -16.63 -2.97 -4.02
C VAL A 100 -16.48 -1.65 -4.78
N SER A 101 -15.31 -1.02 -4.68
CA SER A 101 -14.96 0.21 -5.40
C SER A 101 -14.60 -0.01 -6.87
N ASN A 102 -14.57 -1.27 -7.33
CA ASN A 102 -14.12 -1.65 -8.68
C ASN A 102 -12.68 -1.18 -8.96
N VAL A 103 -11.81 -1.26 -7.95
CA VAL A 103 -10.38 -0.95 -8.06
C VAL A 103 -9.62 -2.24 -8.32
N VAL A 104 -8.76 -2.24 -9.35
CA VAL A 104 -7.86 -3.36 -9.62
C VAL A 104 -6.75 -3.36 -8.59
N ILE A 105 -6.45 -4.51 -8.00
CA ILE A 105 -5.41 -4.63 -7.00
C ILE A 105 -4.19 -5.31 -7.61
N GLU A 106 -3.02 -4.68 -7.47
CA GLU A 106 -1.77 -5.18 -8.03
C GLU A 106 -0.68 -5.31 -6.94
N PRO A 107 -0.31 -6.55 -6.57
CA PRO A 107 0.67 -6.81 -5.51
C PRO A 107 2.13 -6.81 -5.98
N SER A 108 2.42 -6.62 -7.27
CA SER A 108 3.75 -6.79 -7.86
C SER A 108 4.88 -6.10 -7.09
N SER A 109 4.72 -4.83 -6.72
CA SER A 109 5.75 -4.08 -5.96
C SER A 109 6.10 -4.78 -4.64
N ALA A 110 5.09 -5.15 -3.85
CA ALA A 110 5.24 -5.89 -2.60
C ALA A 110 5.90 -7.27 -2.74
N LEU A 111 5.76 -7.91 -3.91
CA LEU A 111 6.35 -9.23 -4.18
C LEU A 111 7.85 -9.15 -4.45
N TYR A 112 8.35 -8.06 -5.05
CA TYR A 112 9.81 -7.86 -5.22
C TYR A 112 10.53 -7.64 -3.88
N GLU A 113 9.81 -7.31 -2.80
CA GLU A 113 10.41 -7.23 -1.45
C GLU A 113 10.74 -8.61 -0.85
N ALA A 114 10.05 -9.66 -1.30
CA ALA A 114 10.17 -11.02 -0.80
C ALA A 114 10.23 -12.03 -1.97
N ALA A 115 11.23 -11.86 -2.84
CA ALA A 115 11.36 -12.61 -4.10
C ALA A 115 11.26 -14.14 -3.93
N ASP A 116 11.81 -14.69 -2.84
CA ASP A 116 11.79 -16.14 -2.57
C ASP A 116 10.37 -16.70 -2.35
N SER A 117 9.49 -15.94 -1.70
CA SER A 117 8.09 -16.34 -1.45
C SER A 117 7.11 -15.81 -2.48
N ALA A 118 7.56 -14.93 -3.39
CA ALA A 118 6.71 -14.21 -4.33
C ALA A 118 5.79 -15.10 -5.20
N PRO A 119 6.24 -16.24 -5.76
CA PRO A 119 5.35 -17.07 -6.58
C PRO A 119 4.17 -17.64 -5.78
N GLU A 120 4.41 -18.08 -4.55
CA GLU A 120 3.37 -18.63 -3.69
C GLU A 120 2.45 -17.54 -3.16
N GLU A 121 3.02 -16.42 -2.74
CA GLU A 121 2.25 -15.27 -2.27
C GLU A 121 1.38 -14.66 -3.37
N LEU A 122 1.86 -14.61 -4.61
CA LEU A 122 1.05 -14.19 -5.75
C LEU A 122 -0.13 -15.15 -5.97
N ARG A 123 0.08 -16.47 -5.85
CA ARG A 123 -1.01 -17.46 -5.94
C ARG A 123 -2.06 -17.23 -4.86
N LEU A 124 -1.63 -17.09 -3.61
CA LEU A 124 -2.50 -16.86 -2.47
C LEU A 124 -3.26 -15.55 -2.64
N PHE A 125 -2.58 -14.49 -3.07
CA PHE A 125 -3.19 -13.20 -3.33
C PHE A 125 -4.24 -13.29 -4.45
N ARG A 126 -3.96 -13.98 -5.57
CA ARG A 126 -4.95 -14.13 -6.64
C ARG A 126 -6.17 -14.95 -6.19
N ALA A 127 -6.02 -15.90 -5.28
CA ALA A 127 -7.16 -16.53 -4.63
C ALA A 127 -7.93 -15.55 -3.72
N ALA A 128 -7.20 -14.74 -2.94
CA ALA A 128 -7.76 -13.70 -2.06
C ALA A 128 -8.59 -12.67 -2.84
N ASP A 129 -8.07 -12.21 -3.97
CA ASP A 129 -8.70 -11.22 -4.85
C ASP A 129 -10.04 -11.70 -5.45
N ASN A 130 -10.31 -13.01 -5.39
CA ASN A 130 -11.57 -13.61 -5.83
C ASN A 130 -12.50 -14.00 -4.68
N VAL A 131 -12.10 -13.81 -3.41
CA VAL A 131 -13.01 -13.97 -2.26
C VAL A 131 -14.10 -12.90 -2.35
N ARG A 132 -15.34 -13.27 -2.00
CA ARG A 132 -16.48 -12.35 -2.06
C ARG A 132 -16.29 -11.19 -1.05
N PRO A 133 -16.55 -9.93 -1.42
CA PRO A 133 -16.33 -8.77 -0.56
C PRO A 133 -17.16 -8.81 0.73
N GLU A 134 -18.32 -9.46 0.73
CA GLU A 134 -19.18 -9.67 1.91
C GLU A 134 -18.46 -10.44 3.01
N ILE A 135 -17.67 -11.45 2.64
CA ILE A 135 -16.90 -12.25 3.60
C ILE A 135 -15.81 -11.40 4.25
N TYR A 136 -15.14 -10.56 3.44
CA TYR A 136 -14.16 -9.62 3.96
C TYR A 136 -14.80 -8.57 4.87
N ALA A 137 -15.98 -8.04 4.50
CA ALA A 137 -16.72 -7.11 5.32
C ALA A 137 -17.11 -7.72 6.68
N ASP A 138 -17.58 -8.97 6.70
CA ASP A 138 -17.90 -9.68 7.94
C ASP A 138 -16.68 -9.85 8.85
N ILE A 139 -15.50 -10.12 8.28
CA ILE A 139 -14.25 -10.24 9.03
C ILE A 139 -13.80 -8.88 9.58
N ALA A 140 -13.83 -7.85 8.74
CA ALA A 140 -13.45 -6.49 9.11
C ALA A 140 -14.33 -5.92 10.24
N LEU A 141 -15.65 -6.17 10.16
CA LEU A 141 -16.64 -5.66 11.11
C LEU A 141 -16.79 -6.54 12.36
N GLY A 142 -15.96 -7.58 12.52
CA GLY A 142 -15.96 -8.41 13.73
C GLY A 142 -17.12 -9.40 13.83
N ARG A 143 -17.91 -9.56 12.77
CA ARG A 143 -18.99 -10.57 12.71
C ARG A 143 -18.42 -11.97 12.47
N ARG A 144 -17.23 -12.03 11.88
CA ARG A 144 -16.49 -13.25 11.59
C ARG A 144 -15.02 -13.10 12.01
N ASP A 145 -14.43 -14.18 12.49
CA ASP A 145 -13.07 -14.15 13.06
C ASP A 145 -12.03 -14.93 12.26
N PHE A 146 -12.38 -15.51 11.13
CA PHE A 146 -11.45 -16.28 10.31
C PHE A 146 -11.95 -16.39 8.88
N LEU A 147 -11.05 -16.59 7.91
CA LEU A 147 -11.40 -17.00 6.55
C LEU A 147 -11.40 -18.53 6.47
N GLY A 148 -12.47 -19.13 5.96
CA GLY A 148 -12.59 -20.58 5.82
C GLY A 148 -12.03 -21.07 4.49
N ARG A 149 -11.64 -22.35 4.41
CA ARG A 149 -11.18 -22.96 3.15
C ARG A 149 -12.23 -22.87 2.04
N ASN A 150 -13.52 -23.04 2.37
CA ASN A 150 -14.62 -22.99 1.41
C ASN A 150 -14.92 -21.57 0.90
N ASP A 151 -14.43 -20.56 1.61
CA ASP A 151 -14.58 -19.16 1.24
C ASP A 151 -13.46 -18.68 0.30
N LEU A 152 -12.37 -19.45 0.22
CA LEU A 152 -11.20 -19.15 -0.59
C LEU A 152 -11.28 -19.92 -1.92
N PRO A 153 -11.53 -19.23 -3.05
CA PRO A 153 -11.58 -19.89 -4.34
C PRO A 153 -10.22 -20.47 -4.72
N GLU A 154 -10.24 -21.61 -5.42
CA GLU A 154 -9.00 -22.14 -5.99
C GLU A 154 -8.60 -21.31 -7.22
N TYR A 155 -7.38 -20.77 -7.18
CA TYR A 155 -6.79 -20.12 -8.34
C TYR A 155 -6.05 -21.15 -9.21
N SER A 156 -6.67 -21.52 -10.32
CA SER A 156 -6.17 -22.55 -11.25
C SER A 156 -5.43 -21.98 -12.46
N SER A 157 -5.53 -20.68 -12.73
CA SER A 157 -4.86 -20.05 -13.86
C SER A 157 -3.33 -20.08 -13.70
N PRO A 158 -2.57 -20.24 -14.80
CA PRO A 158 -1.12 -20.19 -14.74
C PRO A 158 -0.67 -18.79 -14.30
N LEU A 159 0.25 -18.75 -13.34
CA LEU A 159 0.88 -17.51 -12.93
C LEU A 159 1.80 -16.99 -14.05
N PRO A 160 1.94 -15.67 -14.21
CA PRO A 160 2.93 -15.11 -15.11
C PRO A 160 4.33 -15.55 -14.66
N ILE A 161 5.20 -15.87 -15.63
CA ILE A 161 6.60 -16.17 -15.37
C ILE A 161 7.32 -14.83 -15.16
N VAL A 162 7.60 -14.51 -13.90
CA VAL A 162 8.29 -13.28 -13.48
C VAL A 162 9.50 -13.65 -12.65
N ASP A 163 10.65 -13.07 -12.99
CA ASP A 163 11.86 -13.16 -12.18
C ASP A 163 11.87 -12.04 -11.14
N PHE A 164 11.38 -12.34 -9.93
CA PHE A 164 11.35 -11.40 -8.82
C PHE A 164 12.75 -11.10 -8.22
N HIS A 165 13.79 -11.86 -8.59
CA HIS A 165 15.17 -11.54 -8.21
C HIS A 165 15.80 -10.51 -9.14
N LYS A 166 15.21 -10.29 -10.31
CA LYS A 166 15.66 -9.24 -11.22
C LYS A 166 15.57 -7.90 -10.51
N PRO A 167 16.69 -7.17 -10.34
CA PRO A 167 16.67 -5.89 -9.64
C PRO A 167 15.79 -4.91 -10.40
N ILE A 168 14.90 -4.21 -9.69
CA ILE A 168 14.16 -3.14 -10.33
C ILE A 168 15.11 -2.00 -10.66
N THR A 169 15.13 -1.64 -11.95
CA THR A 169 16.08 -0.65 -12.49
C THR A 169 15.86 0.71 -11.85
N GLY A 170 16.95 1.42 -11.53
CA GLY A 170 16.85 2.76 -10.96
C GLY A 170 16.56 2.81 -9.45
N ARG A 171 16.41 1.67 -8.77
CA ARG A 171 16.24 1.69 -7.30
C ARG A 171 17.47 2.20 -6.54
N LYS A 172 18.67 1.86 -7.04
CA LYS A 172 19.95 2.26 -6.40
C LYS A 172 20.10 3.78 -6.29
N LYS A 173 19.67 4.55 -7.30
CA LYS A 173 19.77 6.02 -7.27
C LYS A 173 18.88 6.63 -6.18
N PHE A 174 17.67 6.08 -5.98
CA PHE A 174 16.80 6.48 -4.87
C PHE A 174 17.38 6.10 -3.52
N TYR A 175 17.98 4.91 -3.40
CA TYR A 175 18.66 4.51 -2.17
C TYR A 175 19.80 5.45 -1.78
N ILE A 176 20.64 5.86 -2.74
CA ILE A 176 21.71 6.84 -2.49
C ILE A 176 21.12 8.20 -2.08
N ALA A 177 20.07 8.66 -2.75
CA ALA A 177 19.41 9.92 -2.40
C ALA A 177 18.82 9.89 -0.99
N VAL A 178 18.12 8.82 -0.61
CA VAL A 178 17.54 8.68 0.75
C VAL A 178 18.63 8.57 1.81
N LEU A 179 19.74 7.88 1.52
CA LEU A 179 20.91 7.87 2.42
C LEU A 179 21.49 9.27 2.61
N LYS A 180 21.54 10.09 1.55
CA LYS A 180 21.99 11.48 1.65
C LYS A 180 21.03 12.33 2.49
N ILE A 181 19.73 12.18 2.29
CA ILE A 181 18.70 12.84 3.12
C ILE A 181 18.88 12.45 4.59
N ALA A 182 19.07 11.15 4.88
CA ALA A 182 19.30 10.65 6.23
C ALA A 182 20.60 11.20 6.86
N GLU A 183 21.69 11.30 6.10
CA GLU A 183 22.94 11.92 6.56
C GLU A 183 22.74 13.39 6.94
N LEU A 184 22.10 14.16 6.06
CA LEU A 184 21.79 15.57 6.31
C LEU A 184 20.86 15.73 7.50
N GLU A 185 19.89 14.83 7.67
CA GLU A 185 18.98 14.85 8.80
C GLU A 185 19.69 14.63 10.15
N LEU A 186 20.69 13.75 10.16
CA LEU A 186 21.52 13.49 11.34
C LEU A 186 22.54 14.59 11.62
N SER A 187 22.82 15.47 10.65
CA SER A 187 23.74 16.60 10.81
C SER A 187 23.17 17.67 11.76
N LYS A 188 24.06 18.56 12.23
CA LYS A 188 23.72 19.69 13.11
C LYS A 188 23.23 20.94 12.36
N ARG A 189 23.07 20.83 11.03
CA ARG A 189 22.63 21.95 10.17
C ARG A 189 21.18 22.33 10.48
N SER A 190 20.81 23.57 10.21
CA SER A 190 19.42 24.02 10.18
C SER A 190 18.65 23.39 9.01
N SER A 191 17.33 23.39 9.08
CA SER A 191 16.45 22.83 8.03
C SER A 191 16.71 23.43 6.64
N VAL A 192 16.90 24.75 6.56
CA VAL A 192 17.25 25.45 5.31
C VAL A 192 18.62 25.00 4.79
N GLU A 193 19.64 24.97 5.65
CA GLU A 193 20.99 24.53 5.26
C GLU A 193 21.03 23.06 4.83
N LYS A 194 20.22 22.19 5.45
CA LYS A 194 20.07 20.79 5.02
C LYS A 194 19.47 20.72 3.61
N MET A 195 18.39 21.47 3.35
CA MET A 195 17.75 21.47 2.04
C MET A 195 18.67 22.06 0.95
N GLU A 196 19.36 23.17 1.25
CA GLU A 196 20.34 23.76 0.34
C GLU A 196 21.47 22.78 0.03
N ALA A 197 22.03 22.13 1.06
CA ALA A 197 23.08 21.13 0.89
C ALA A 197 22.60 19.94 0.05
N PHE A 198 21.34 19.51 0.21
CA PHE A 198 20.77 18.46 -0.61
C PHE A 198 20.65 18.87 -2.08
N LEU A 199 20.05 20.04 -2.35
CA LEU A 199 19.88 20.56 -3.71
C LEU A 199 21.21 20.83 -4.43
N ARG A 200 22.20 21.34 -3.69
CA ARG A 200 23.54 21.54 -4.23
C ARG A 200 24.19 20.21 -4.60
N TRP A 201 24.13 19.22 -3.71
CA TRP A 201 24.67 17.89 -3.98
C TRP A 201 23.96 17.20 -5.15
N THR A 202 22.63 17.33 -5.29
CA THR A 202 21.91 16.76 -6.43
C THR A 202 22.28 17.44 -7.76
N TYR A 203 22.61 18.73 -7.73
CA TYR A 203 23.03 19.50 -8.90
C TYR A 203 24.49 19.27 -9.30
N ASP A 204 25.41 19.30 -8.34
CA ASP A 204 26.86 19.26 -8.61
C ASP A 204 27.43 17.84 -8.71
N GLU A 205 26.89 16.88 -7.93
CA GLU A 205 27.56 15.59 -7.66
C GLU A 205 26.68 14.36 -7.94
N PHE A 206 25.39 14.55 -8.21
CA PHE A 206 24.46 13.43 -8.36
C PHE A 206 23.41 13.69 -9.46
N LEU A 207 22.20 13.13 -9.29
CA LEU A 207 21.10 13.20 -10.24
C LEU A 207 19.97 14.04 -9.66
N PHE A 208 19.34 14.83 -10.52
CA PHE A 208 18.09 15.50 -10.20
C PHE A 208 16.94 14.48 -10.18
N LEU A 209 16.48 14.11 -8.99
CA LEU A 209 15.40 13.14 -8.77
C LEU A 209 14.20 13.84 -8.12
N PRO A 210 13.16 14.21 -8.88
CA PRO A 210 12.04 15.01 -8.35
C PRO A 210 11.37 14.41 -7.12
N SER A 211 11.09 13.10 -7.11
CA SER A 211 10.47 12.44 -5.95
C SER A 211 11.36 12.47 -4.71
N ALA A 212 12.68 12.32 -4.87
CA ALA A 212 13.62 12.44 -3.75
C ALA A 212 13.74 13.89 -3.25
N ILE A 213 13.61 14.88 -4.13
CA ILE A 213 13.58 16.31 -3.76
C ILE A 213 12.31 16.65 -2.99
N LEU A 214 11.15 16.15 -3.43
CA LEU A 214 9.90 16.31 -2.70
C LEU A 214 9.96 15.67 -1.32
N LEU A 215 10.56 14.47 -1.21
CA LEU A 215 10.84 13.85 0.08
C LEU A 215 11.77 14.69 0.94
N ALA A 216 12.86 15.19 0.38
CA ALA A 216 13.79 16.06 1.11
C ALA A 216 13.09 17.32 1.62
N ALA A 217 12.25 17.95 0.79
CA ALA A 217 11.50 19.15 1.16
C ALA A 217 10.49 18.87 2.29
N SER A 218 9.77 17.75 2.23
CA SER A 218 8.80 17.37 3.26
C SER A 218 9.46 16.89 4.56
N HIS A 219 10.66 16.32 4.46
CA HIS A 219 11.35 15.72 5.61
C HIS A 219 12.36 16.64 6.28
N LEU A 220 13.04 17.52 5.54
CA LEU A 220 14.10 18.39 6.08
C LEU A 220 13.55 19.74 6.58
N THR A 221 12.23 19.98 6.51
CA THR A 221 11.58 21.18 7.05
C THR A 221 11.43 21.14 8.58
N ASP A 222 11.21 22.31 9.20
CA ASP A 222 10.91 22.47 10.63
C ASP A 222 9.47 22.04 10.97
N ARG A 223 8.55 22.11 10.01
CA ARG A 223 7.14 21.74 10.18
C ARG A 223 6.85 20.41 9.47
N ARG A 224 7.26 19.31 10.11
CA ARG A 224 7.08 17.96 9.56
C ARG A 224 5.69 17.43 9.93
N ALA A 225 4.92 17.00 8.94
CA ALA A 225 3.66 16.27 9.15
C ALA A 225 3.90 14.79 9.54
N GLY A 226 5.11 14.27 9.34
CA GLY A 226 5.50 12.90 9.70
C GLY A 226 6.97 12.62 9.37
N SER A 227 7.51 11.52 9.88
CA SER A 227 8.87 11.07 9.57
C SER A 227 8.81 9.79 8.74
N LEU A 228 9.04 9.89 7.42
CA LEU A 228 9.22 8.74 6.54
C LEU A 228 10.50 7.96 6.91
N LEU A 229 11.52 8.65 7.42
CA LEU A 229 12.76 8.05 7.91
C LEU A 229 12.71 7.84 9.43
N LYS A 230 11.94 6.83 9.85
CA LYS A 230 11.80 6.48 11.26
C LYS A 230 13.10 5.93 11.83
N SER A 231 13.34 6.20 13.12
CA SER A 231 14.42 5.60 13.91
C SER A 231 15.85 5.81 13.37
N LEU A 232 16.14 6.84 12.57
CA LEU A 232 17.50 7.09 12.06
C LEU A 232 18.57 7.23 13.16
N ARG A 233 18.18 7.72 14.35
CA ARG A 233 19.06 7.90 15.52
C ARG A 233 19.19 6.66 16.41
N THR A 234 18.60 5.54 16.02
CA THR A 234 18.75 4.27 16.75
C THR A 234 20.22 3.84 16.80
N LYS A 235 20.60 3.10 17.86
CA LYS A 235 21.93 2.47 17.95
C LYS A 235 22.06 1.27 17.00
N ASP A 236 20.94 0.65 16.65
CA ASP A 236 20.88 -0.48 15.73
C ASP A 236 20.94 -0.02 14.26
N ARG A 237 22.16 -0.04 13.69
CA ARG A 237 22.38 0.37 12.30
C ARG A 237 21.62 -0.50 11.29
N ALA A 238 21.39 -1.78 11.58
CA ALA A 238 20.64 -2.64 10.67
C ALA A 238 19.19 -2.17 10.58
N LYS A 239 18.56 -1.86 11.72
CA LYS A 239 17.20 -1.31 11.76
C LYS A 239 17.06 0.03 11.02
N ALA A 240 18.04 0.93 11.17
CA ALA A 240 18.03 2.19 10.43
C ALA A 240 18.09 1.98 8.91
N LEU A 241 18.96 1.07 8.44
CA LEU A 241 19.09 0.75 7.02
C LEU A 241 17.85 0.05 6.47
N THR A 242 17.18 -0.79 7.25
CA THR A 242 15.89 -1.39 6.87
C THR A 242 14.83 -0.31 6.64
N ASN A 243 14.68 0.65 7.56
CA ASN A 243 13.72 1.75 7.38
C ASN A 243 14.03 2.60 6.13
N ILE A 244 15.31 2.82 5.82
CA ILE A 244 15.73 3.51 4.59
C ILE A 244 15.33 2.71 3.35
N ARG A 245 15.51 1.38 3.36
CA ARG A 245 15.10 0.52 2.24
C ARG A 245 13.59 0.55 2.02
N ASN A 246 12.80 0.62 3.09
CA ASN A 246 11.35 0.75 3.02
C ASN A 246 10.96 2.10 2.39
N ALA A 247 11.54 3.21 2.84
CA ALA A 247 11.26 4.52 2.24
C ALA A 247 11.64 4.61 0.74
N VAL A 248 12.62 3.83 0.30
CA VAL A 248 12.96 3.73 -1.13
C VAL A 248 11.89 3.02 -1.94
N TRP A 249 11.20 2.04 -1.36
CA TRP A 249 10.06 1.40 -2.01
C TRP A 249 8.94 2.41 -2.26
N ASP A 250 8.58 3.20 -1.25
CA ASP A 250 7.57 4.25 -1.36
C ASP A 250 7.92 5.27 -2.46
N LEU A 251 9.18 5.72 -2.49
CA LEU A 251 9.66 6.67 -3.52
C LEU A 251 9.65 6.11 -4.93
N GLN A 252 9.93 4.81 -5.07
CA GLN A 252 9.98 4.17 -6.36
C GLN A 252 8.56 4.06 -6.94
N VAL A 253 7.57 3.72 -6.12
CA VAL A 253 6.17 3.68 -6.55
C VAL A 253 5.68 5.05 -7.02
N ILE A 254 6.10 6.15 -6.38
CA ILE A 254 5.72 7.52 -6.79
C ILE A 254 6.37 7.93 -8.13
N GLN A 255 7.50 7.34 -8.50
CA GLN A 255 8.25 7.71 -9.70
C GLN A 255 7.78 7.01 -10.98
N GLU A 256 7.26 5.78 -10.85
CA GLU A 256 6.71 4.98 -11.94
C GLU A 256 5.33 5.50 -12.37
#